data_AF-A0A0F8WIL8-F1
#
_entry.id   AF-A0A0F8WIL8-F1
#
_cell.length_a   1.000
_cell.length_b   1.000
_cell.length_c   1.000
_cell.angle_alpha   90.00
_cell.angle_beta   90.00
_cell.angle_gamma   90.00
#
_symmetry.space_group_name_H-M   'P 1'
#
loop_
_entity.id
_entity.type
_entity.pdbx_description
1 polymer ?
#
loop_
_entity_poly.entity_id
_entity_poly.type
_entity_poly.pdbx_seq_one_letter_code
_entity_poly.pdbx_strand_id
1 'polypeptide(L)' 'MPIKNYTTTISAMKSIGEIQGILVAHGAKAIQIEYGDDREPCSLSFIIPTPQGGLSFRLPANIKAMEKVLLQQGAKD' A
#
# COMPACT_ATOMS: atom_id res chain seq x y z
N MET A 1 -15.01 12.87 -7.65
CA MET A 1 -13.70 13.41 -8.04
C MET A 1 -12.96 12.33 -8.82
N PRO A 2 -12.36 12.63 -9.99
CA PRO A 2 -11.51 11.66 -10.66
C PRO A 2 -10.31 11.30 -9.77
N ILE A 3 -9.80 10.09 -9.91
CA ILE A 3 -8.51 9.73 -9.34
C ILE A 3 -7.49 10.62 -10.03
N LYS A 4 -6.62 11.23 -9.23
CA LYS A 4 -5.57 12.03 -9.80
C LYS A 4 -4.55 11.06 -10.41
N ASN A 5 -4.45 11.05 -11.74
CA ASN A 5 -3.50 10.25 -12.53
C ASN A 5 -2.05 10.75 -12.37
N TYR A 6 -1.59 10.90 -11.13
CA TYR A 6 -0.20 11.18 -10.83
C TYR A 6 0.57 9.88 -11.00
N THR A 7 1.04 9.65 -12.22
CA THR A 7 2.05 8.61 -12.44
C THR A 7 3.32 9.05 -11.71
N THR A 8 3.93 8.10 -11.00
CA THR A 8 5.19 8.33 -10.30
C THR A 8 6.24 7.38 -10.87
N THR A 9 7.46 7.86 -11.01
CA THR A 9 8.62 7.01 -11.35
C THR A 9 9.19 6.30 -10.12
N ILE A 10 8.61 6.54 -8.94
CA ILE A 10 8.96 5.87 -7.70
C ILE A 10 8.47 4.42 -7.75
N SER A 11 9.38 3.47 -7.53
CA SER A 11 9.03 2.06 -7.46
C SER A 11 8.13 1.73 -6.26
N ALA A 12 7.28 0.72 -6.40
CA ALA A 12 6.42 0.24 -5.31
C ALA A 12 7.23 -0.08 -4.03
N MET A 13 8.39 -0.70 -4.19
CA MET A 13 9.30 -1.01 -3.08
C MET A 13 9.83 0.23 -2.35
N LYS A 14 10.16 1.31 -3.07
CA LYS A 14 10.58 2.57 -2.43
C LYS A 14 9.44 3.18 -1.64
N SER A 15 8.24 3.25 -2.21
CA SER A 15 7.04 3.74 -1.52
C SER A 15 6.74 2.92 -0.26
N ILE A 16 6.90 1.59 -0.32
CA ILE A 16 6.74 0.72 0.84
C ILE A 16 7.77 1.01 1.93
N GLY A 17 9.04 1.22 1.58
CA GLY A 17 10.07 1.60 2.54
C GLY A 17 9.73 2.92 3.27
N GLU A 18 9.21 3.90 2.55
CA GLU A 18 8.73 5.16 3.14
C GLU A 18 7.53 4.92 4.07
N ILE A 19 6.54 4.13 3.65
CA ILE A 19 5.38 3.74 4.48
C ILE A 19 5.85 3.02 5.75
N GLN A 20 6.78 2.06 5.64
CA GLN A 20 7.34 1.34 6.77
C GLN A 20 8.01 2.29 7.76
N GLY A 21 8.83 3.23 7.28
CA GLY A 21 9.46 4.25 8.13
C GLY A 21 8.43 5.07 8.91
N ILE A 22 7.37 5.52 8.24
CA ILE A 22 6.27 6.27 8.88
C ILE A 22 5.57 5.41 9.94
N LEU A 23 5.23 4.16 9.62
CA LEU A 23 4.54 3.25 10.54
C LEU A 23 5.38 2.95 11.78
N VAL A 24 6.67 2.67 11.60
CA VAL A 24 7.60 2.43 12.72
C VAL A 24 7.75 3.67 13.59
N ALA A 25 7.87 4.86 12.98
CA ALA A 25 7.94 6.13 13.71
C ALA A 25 6.68 6.37 14.57
N HIS A 26 5.53 5.81 14.20
CA HIS A 26 4.28 5.90 14.95
C HIS A 26 4.00 4.67 15.83
N GLY A 27 5.00 3.81 16.07
CA GLY A 27 4.94 2.76 17.07
C GLY A 27 4.43 1.41 16.56
N ALA A 28 4.33 1.19 15.25
CA ALA A 28 4.06 -0.14 14.71
C ALA A 28 5.09 -1.16 15.20
N LYS A 29 4.64 -2.34 15.66
CA LYS A 29 5.50 -3.41 16.21
C LYS A 29 5.76 -4.55 15.26
N ALA A 30 4.93 -4.69 14.24
CA ALA A 30 5.10 -5.66 13.17
C ALA A 30 4.57 -5.07 11.88
N ILE A 31 5.25 -5.36 10.78
CA ILE A 31 4.81 -5.02 9.42
C ILE A 31 5.04 -6.26 8.56
N GLN A 32 4.03 -6.63 7.77
CA GLN A 32 4.05 -7.73 6.83
C GLN A 32 3.68 -7.22 5.45
N ILE A 33 4.46 -7.62 4.45
CA ILE A 33 4.16 -7.35 3.04
C ILE A 33 3.81 -8.70 2.41
N GLU A 34 2.71 -8.72 1.67
CA GLU A 34 2.36 -9.83 0.80
C GLU A 34 2.73 -9.45 -0.62
N TYR A 35 3.30 -10.42 -1.34
CA TYR A 35 3.67 -10.30 -2.74
C TYR A 35 2.76 -11.20 -3.56
N GLY A 36 2.36 -10.73 -4.74
CA GLY A 36 1.65 -11.52 -5.73
C GLY A 36 2.56 -12.49 -6.49
N ASP A 37 1.97 -13.27 -7.39
CA ASP A 37 2.68 -14.22 -8.25
C ASP A 37 3.67 -13.53 -9.21
N ASP A 38 3.45 -12.25 -9.49
CA ASP A 38 4.31 -11.37 -10.29
C ASP A 38 5.53 -10.85 -9.52
N ARG A 39 5.66 -11.19 -8.24
CA ARG A 39 6.67 -10.69 -7.30
C ARG A 39 6.51 -9.22 -6.95
N GLU A 40 5.37 -8.62 -7.26
CA GLU A 40 5.03 -7.25 -6.86
C GLU A 40 4.25 -7.22 -5.54
N PRO A 41 4.39 -6.17 -4.72
CA PRO A 41 3.64 -6.03 -3.48
C PRO A 41 2.13 -5.88 -3.73
N CYS A 42 1.31 -6.68 -3.04
CA CYS A 42 -0.15 -6.67 -3.18
C CYS A 42 -0.91 -6.31 -1.89
N SER A 43 -0.25 -6.35 -0.73
CA SER A 43 -0.85 -5.95 0.56
C SER A 43 0.23 -5.58 1.56
N LEU A 44 -0.09 -4.61 2.44
CA LEU A 44 0.72 -4.27 3.61
C LEU A 44 -0.15 -4.38 4.86
N SER A 45 0.27 -5.17 5.83
CA SER A 45 -0.37 -5.31 7.13
C SER A 45 0.55 -4.86 8.25
N PHE A 46 0.03 -4.29 9.32
CA PHE A 46 0.83 -3.85 10.46
C PHE A 46 0.07 -3.92 11.78
N ILE A 47 0.81 -3.96 12.90
CA ILE A 47 0.24 -4.00 14.25
C ILE A 47 0.66 -2.76 15.03
N ILE A 48 -0.30 -2.03 15.59
CA ILE A 48 -0.06 -0.93 16.53
C ILE A 48 -0.45 -1.38 17.95
N PRO A 49 0.43 -1.26 18.95
CA PRO A 49 0.07 -1.46 20.34
C PRO A 49 -0.89 -0.39 20.83
N THR A 50 -1.94 -0.82 21.50
CA THR A 50 -2.88 0.04 22.21
C THR A 50 -2.95 -0.41 23.68
N PRO A 51 -3.49 0.40 24.60
CA PRO A 51 -3.69 -0.02 25.98
C PRO A 51 -4.55 -1.30 26.12
N GLN A 52 -5.38 -1.61 25.11
CA GLN A 52 -6.23 -2.79 25.07
C GLN A 52 -5.58 -4.00 24.36
N GLY A 53 -4.35 -3.86 23.86
CA GLY A 53 -3.62 -4.90 23.14
C GLY A 53 -3.15 -4.46 21.75
N GLY A 54 -2.55 -5.38 20.99
CA GLY A 54 -2.11 -5.12 19.62
C GLY A 54 -3.30 -5.05 18.67
N LEU A 55 -3.45 -3.93 17.96
CA LEU A 55 -4.45 -3.74 16.91
C LEU A 55 -3.81 -3.95 15.54
N SER A 56 -4.36 -4.89 14.76
CA SER A 56 -3.88 -5.23 13.43
C SER A 56 -4.66 -4.48 12.34
N PHE A 57 -3.94 -3.92 11.38
CA PHE A 57 -4.47 -3.25 10.19
C PHE A 57 -3.99 -3.95 8.93
N ARG A 58 -4.82 -3.94 7.88
CA ARG A 58 -4.49 -4.44 6.54
C ARG A 58 -4.83 -3.37 5.50
N LEU A 59 -3.87 -3.07 4.65
CA LEU A 59 -3.98 -2.15 3.52
C LEU A 59 -3.83 -2.96 2.23
N PRO A 60 -4.94 -3.46 1.64
CA PRO A 60 -4.89 -4.22 0.40
C PRO A 60 -4.66 -3.30 -0.81
N ALA A 61 -3.79 -3.72 -1.73
CA ALA A 61 -3.59 -3.05 -3.02
C ALA A 61 -4.35 -3.80 -4.12
N ASN A 62 -5.51 -3.28 -4.51
CA ASN A 62 -6.29 -3.85 -5.62
C ASN A 62 -5.85 -3.24 -6.95
N ILE A 63 -4.71 -3.74 -7.47
CA ILE A 63 -4.06 -3.22 -8.68
C ILE A 63 -5.02 -3.27 -9.88
N LYS A 64 -5.66 -4.43 -10.11
CA LYS A 64 -6.59 -4.63 -11.24
C LYS A 64 -7.80 -3.70 -11.21
N ALA A 65 -8.41 -3.51 -10.03
CA ALA A 65 -9.52 -2.59 -9.91
C ALA A 65 -9.09 -1.14 -10.13
N MET A 66 -7.90 -0.76 -9.66
CA MET A 66 -7.36 0.58 -9.90
C MET A 66 -7.05 0.82 -11.35
N GLU A 67 -6.33 -0.09 -12.01
CA GLU A 67 -6.04 -0.04 -13.44
C GLU A 67 -7.32 0.17 -14.26
N LYS A 68 -8.37 -0.62 -14.00
CA LYS A 68 -9.68 -0.46 -14.65
C LYS A 68 -10.26 0.94 -14.48
N VAL A 69 -10.19 1.51 -13.27
CA VAL A 69 -10.70 2.86 -13.00
C VAL A 69 -9.85 3.93 -13.69
N LEU A 70 -8.52 3.78 -13.71
CA LEU A 70 -7.60 4.71 -14.38
C LEU A 70 -7.85 4.74 -15.89
N LEU A 71 -8.04 3.57 -16.52
CA LEU A 71 -8.38 3.45 -17.94
C LEU A 71 -9.74 4.07 -18.25
N GLN A 72 -10.76 3.83 -17.41
CA GLN A 72 -12.07 4.49 -17.53
C GLN A 72 -11.99 6.01 -17.43
N GLN A 73 -10.98 6.54 -16.75
CA GLN A 73 -10.73 7.97 -16.58
C GLN A 73 -9.75 8.53 -17.64
N GLY A 74 -9.40 7.75 -18.66
CA GLY A 74 -8.59 8.19 -19.80
C GLY A 74 -7.08 8.19 -19.57
N ALA A 75 -6.58 7.41 -18.60
CA ALA A 75 -5.16 7.07 -18.56
C ALA A 75 -4.78 6.32 -19.86
N LYS A 76 -3.57 6.55 -20.36
CA LYS A 76 -3.02 5.82 -21.50
C LYS A 76 -2.26 4.61 -20.98
N ASP A 77 -2.39 3.48 -21.67
CA ASP A 77 -1.55 2.29 -21.47
C ASP A 77 -0.06 2.59 -21.70
#